data_AF-A0A7C1HZP7-F1
#
_entry.id   AF-A0A7C1HZP7-F1
#
_cell.length_a   1.000
_cell.length_b   1.000
_cell.length_c   1.000
_cell.angle_alpha   90.00
_cell.angle_beta   90.00
_cell.angle_gamma   90.00
#
_symmetry.space_group_name_H-M   'P 1'
#
loop_
_entity.id
_entity.type
_entity.pdbx_description
1 polymer ?
#
loop_
_entity_poly.entity_id
_entity_poly.type
_entity_poly.pdbx_seq_one_letter_code
_entity_poly.pdbx_strand_id
1 'polypeptide(L)'
;MYGKFKEHLQQELEQIREAGLFKSERIITSAQDAEITLENGSRVLNFCANNYLGLSNHPELIRAAGEAMKTHGYGMSSVRFICGTQDLHRSLEKKIADFFGTADTILYAACFDANGGLFEPLLTAEDAIISDALNHASIIDGVRLCKAQRYRYRHNDMEDLEQQLAEARAQRFRMIVTDGVFSMDGDVAPVDRIIALAEKYDALVIVDESHSAGVVGESGRGVTELFNARGKVDIITGT
;
A
#
# COMPACT_ATOMS: atom_id res chain seq x y z
N MET A 1 30.09 17.64 18.75
CA MET A 1 29.53 16.73 17.73
C MET A 1 28.03 16.96 17.54
N TYR A 2 27.23 16.99 18.60
CA TYR A 2 25.80 17.34 18.54
C TYR A 2 25.51 18.75 18.00
N GLY A 3 26.33 19.76 18.37
CA GLY A 3 26.14 21.15 17.93
C GLY A 3 26.14 21.35 16.41
N LYS A 4 27.16 20.81 15.72
CA LYS A 4 27.27 20.90 14.26
C LYS A 4 26.11 20.22 13.53
N PHE A 5 25.66 19.06 14.01
CA PHE A 5 24.50 18.39 13.42
C PHE A 5 23.20 19.15 13.67
N LYS A 6 23.02 19.70 14.88
CA LYS A 6 21.87 20.56 15.19
C LYS A 6 21.84 21.81 14.30
N GLU A 7 22.97 22.48 14.13
CA GLU A 7 23.10 23.66 13.24
C GLU A 7 22.74 23.30 11.79
N HIS A 8 23.23 22.16 11.30
CA HIS A 8 22.88 21.64 9.99
C HIS A 8 21.37 21.40 9.83
N LEU A 9 20.73 20.69 10.78
CA LEU A 9 19.27 20.45 10.75
C LEU A 9 18.46 21.75 10.80
N GLN A 10 18.93 22.76 11.56
CA GLN A 10 18.28 24.06 11.60
C GLN A 10 18.34 24.78 10.26
N GLN A 11 19.49 24.71 9.58
CA GLN A 11 19.66 25.28 8.24
C GLN A 11 18.78 24.55 7.21
N GLU A 12 18.70 23.22 7.25
CA GLU A 12 17.80 22.45 6.37
C GLU A 12 16.34 22.84 6.58
N LEU A 13 15.89 22.94 7.84
CA LEU A 13 14.52 23.35 8.14
C LEU A 13 14.23 24.77 7.64
N GLU A 14 15.18 25.69 7.72
CA GLU A 14 14.99 27.04 7.22
C GLU A 14 14.91 27.07 5.70
N GLN A 15 15.78 26.34 5.01
CA GLN A 15 15.71 26.20 3.56
C GLN A 15 14.37 25.59 3.09
N ILE A 16 13.84 24.60 3.82
CA ILE A 16 12.52 24.02 3.54
C ILE A 16 11.40 25.06 3.71
N ARG A 17 11.50 25.95 4.71
CA ARG A 17 10.54 27.06 4.91
C ARG A 17 10.65 28.12 3.82
N GLU A 18 11.86 28.58 3.52
CA GLU A 18 12.13 29.57 2.47
C GLU A 18 11.65 29.07 1.09
N ALA A 19 11.79 27.76 0.83
CA ALA A 19 11.30 27.13 -0.38
C ALA A 19 9.76 26.91 -0.42
N GLY A 20 9.04 27.20 0.67
CA GLY A 20 7.59 26.94 0.78
C GLY A 20 7.21 25.46 0.85
N LEU A 21 8.16 24.58 1.17
CA LEU A 21 7.97 23.13 1.24
C LEU A 21 7.67 22.63 2.66
N PHE A 22 7.74 23.52 3.65
CA PHE A 22 7.45 23.19 5.05
C PHE A 22 5.97 22.87 5.23
N LYS A 23 5.66 21.61 5.59
CA LYS A 23 4.30 21.16 5.87
C LYS A 23 3.95 21.46 7.33
N SER A 24 2.88 22.20 7.55
CA SER A 24 2.33 22.45 8.89
C SER A 24 1.08 21.61 9.10
N GLU A 25 0.97 21.00 10.26
CA GLU A 25 -0.19 20.17 10.63
C GLU A 25 -1.36 21.06 11.07
N ARG A 26 -2.58 20.69 10.65
CA ARG A 26 -3.82 21.31 11.11
C ARG A 26 -4.51 20.35 12.06
N ILE A 27 -4.75 20.78 13.29
CA ILE A 27 -5.33 19.95 14.34
C ILE A 27 -6.85 19.85 14.13
N ILE A 28 -7.31 18.62 13.91
CA ILE A 28 -8.73 18.25 13.84
C ILE A 28 -9.17 17.78 15.23
N THR A 29 -10.29 18.29 15.74
CA THR A 29 -10.82 18.01 17.09
C THR A 29 -12.16 17.28 17.09
N SER A 30 -12.72 17.00 15.91
CA SER A 30 -13.87 16.10 15.73
C SER A 30 -13.45 14.70 15.29
N ALA A 31 -14.40 13.77 15.24
CA ALA A 31 -14.21 12.55 14.46
C ALA A 31 -14.04 12.87 12.96
N GLN A 32 -13.47 11.92 12.20
CA GLN A 32 -13.32 12.04 10.75
C GLN A 32 -14.68 11.87 10.05
N ASP A 33 -15.06 12.85 9.23
CA ASP A 33 -16.31 12.89 8.47
C ASP A 33 -16.16 13.87 7.29
N ALA A 34 -17.20 13.99 6.45
CA ALA A 34 -17.27 15.00 5.40
C ALA A 34 -17.19 16.43 5.95
N GLU A 35 -17.71 16.68 7.16
CA GLU A 35 -17.52 17.94 7.88
C GLU A 35 -16.74 17.72 9.17
N ILE A 36 -15.66 18.47 9.36
CA ILE A 36 -14.74 18.35 10.49
C ILE A 36 -14.63 19.66 11.26
N THR A 37 -14.27 19.57 12.54
CA THR A 37 -13.97 20.73 13.40
C THR A 37 -12.46 20.84 13.62
N LEU A 38 -11.91 22.03 13.43
CA LEU A 38 -10.50 22.33 13.73
C LEU A 38 -10.34 22.85 15.17
N GLU A 39 -9.10 22.88 15.67
CA GLU A 39 -8.77 23.36 17.03
C GLU A 39 -9.29 24.77 17.34
N ASN A 40 -9.34 25.66 16.34
CA ASN A 40 -9.89 27.01 16.50
C ASN A 40 -11.43 27.06 16.54
N GLY A 41 -12.12 25.91 16.50
CA GLY A 41 -13.58 25.78 16.51
C GLY A 41 -14.25 25.94 15.14
N SER A 42 -13.49 26.19 14.07
CA SER A 42 -14.06 26.29 12.73
C SER A 42 -14.54 24.94 12.20
N ARG A 43 -15.70 24.93 11.52
CA ARG A 43 -16.25 23.77 10.82
C ARG A 43 -15.96 23.90 9.33
N VAL A 44 -15.38 22.86 8.73
CA VAL A 44 -14.97 22.85 7.32
C VAL A 44 -15.31 21.53 6.66
N LEU A 45 -15.53 21.55 5.34
CA LEU A 45 -15.68 20.33 4.55
C LEU A 45 -14.31 19.73 4.21
N ASN A 46 -14.15 18.42 4.43
CA ASN A 46 -12.91 17.69 4.19
C ASN A 46 -12.94 16.97 2.84
N PHE A 47 -12.14 17.45 1.88
CA PHE A 47 -12.00 16.88 0.55
C PHE A 47 -10.64 16.21 0.30
N CYS A 48 -9.88 15.93 1.37
CA CYS A 48 -8.52 15.35 1.27
C CYS A 48 -8.30 14.18 2.24
N ALA A 49 -9.35 13.42 2.55
CA ALA A 49 -9.27 12.21 3.35
C ALA A 49 -9.38 10.96 2.47
N ASN A 50 -8.71 9.89 2.89
CA ASN A 50 -8.85 8.56 2.29
C ASN A 50 -10.09 7.81 2.84
N ASN A 51 -11.07 8.54 3.39
CA ASN A 51 -12.31 7.99 3.94
C ASN A 51 -13.36 7.81 2.83
N TYR A 52 -13.00 7.08 1.77
CA TYR A 52 -13.76 7.00 0.52
C TYR A 52 -15.23 6.59 0.71
N LEU A 53 -15.48 5.68 1.64
CA LEU A 53 -16.81 5.12 1.92
C LEU A 53 -17.50 5.76 3.12
N GLY A 54 -16.88 6.77 3.76
CA GLY A 54 -17.44 7.39 4.98
C GLY A 54 -17.41 6.49 6.21
N LEU A 55 -16.55 5.47 6.24
CA LEU A 55 -16.55 4.45 7.29
C LEU A 55 -15.72 4.82 8.53
N SER A 56 -14.81 5.80 8.47
CA SER A 56 -13.91 6.14 9.59
C SER A 56 -14.61 6.44 10.92
N ASN A 57 -15.86 6.89 10.92
CA ASN A 57 -16.68 7.14 12.12
C ASN A 57 -18.01 6.37 12.11
N HIS A 58 -18.08 5.24 11.38
CA HIS A 58 -19.34 4.51 11.23
C HIS A 58 -19.78 3.85 12.56
N PRO A 59 -21.04 4.03 13.01
CA PRO A 59 -21.50 3.53 14.31
C PRO A 59 -21.31 2.02 14.52
N GLU A 60 -21.47 1.23 13.45
CA GLU A 60 -21.27 -0.22 13.55
C GLU A 60 -19.81 -0.60 13.78
N LEU A 61 -18.86 0.13 13.20
CA LEU A 61 -17.42 -0.13 13.40
C LEU A 61 -16.98 0.28 14.80
N ILE A 62 -17.48 1.41 15.30
CA ILE A 62 -17.25 1.85 16.69
C ILE A 62 -17.76 0.79 17.67
N ARG A 63 -18.99 0.29 17.44
CA ARG A 63 -19.57 -0.78 18.26
C ARG A 63 -18.74 -2.07 18.19
N ALA A 64 -18.34 -2.50 17.00
CA ALA A 64 -17.53 -3.70 16.80
C ALA A 64 -16.18 -3.60 17.53
N ALA A 65 -15.48 -2.46 17.42
CA ALA A 65 -14.24 -2.21 18.14
C ALA A 65 -14.44 -2.26 19.66
N GLY A 66 -15.52 -1.64 20.17
CA GLY A 66 -15.87 -1.68 21.60
C GLY A 66 -16.08 -3.10 22.14
N GLU A 67 -16.79 -3.95 21.40
CA GLU A 67 -17.03 -5.35 21.80
C GLU A 67 -15.76 -6.21 21.68
N ALA A 68 -14.93 -5.99 20.66
CA ALA A 68 -13.65 -6.66 20.53
C ALA A 68 -12.73 -6.35 21.72
N MET A 69 -12.64 -5.08 22.15
CA MET A 69 -11.81 -4.70 23.31
C MET A 69 -12.27 -5.37 24.61
N LYS A 70 -13.58 -5.57 24.83
CA LYS A 70 -14.11 -6.26 26.01
C LYS A 70 -13.73 -7.73 26.06
N THR A 71 -13.65 -8.38 24.91
CA THR A 71 -13.46 -9.83 24.79
C THR A 71 -12.00 -10.24 24.54
N HIS A 72 -11.23 -9.39 23.87
CA HIS A 72 -9.87 -9.67 23.39
C HIS A 72 -8.80 -8.76 23.99
N GLY A 73 -9.20 -7.76 24.80
CA GLY A 73 -8.30 -6.79 25.41
C GLY A 73 -7.91 -5.64 24.47
N TYR A 74 -7.06 -4.75 24.99
CA TYR A 74 -6.62 -3.56 24.25
C TYR A 74 -5.52 -3.84 23.20
N GLY A 75 -4.60 -4.77 23.50
CA GLY A 75 -3.48 -5.06 22.62
C GLY A 75 -2.79 -6.37 22.96
N MET A 76 -1.99 -6.86 22.03
CA MET A 76 -1.37 -8.19 22.12
C MET A 76 -0.03 -8.23 22.87
N SER A 77 0.67 -7.10 22.95
CA SER A 77 2.03 -7.00 23.54
C SER A 77 3.01 -8.07 23.06
N SER A 78 2.84 -8.57 21.83
CA SER A 78 3.62 -9.68 21.27
C SER A 78 3.49 -9.75 19.75
N VAL A 79 4.47 -10.37 19.11
CA VAL A 79 4.43 -10.73 17.68
C VAL A 79 3.60 -11.99 17.45
N ARG A 80 3.16 -12.21 16.21
CA ARG A 80 2.22 -13.28 15.83
C ARG A 80 2.64 -14.68 16.29
N PHE A 81 3.91 -15.05 16.13
CA PHE A 81 4.37 -16.43 16.37
C PHE A 81 4.60 -16.78 17.86
N ILE A 82 4.70 -15.79 18.76
CA ILE A 82 4.96 -16.04 20.19
C ILE A 82 3.63 -16.18 20.94
N CYS A 83 2.92 -15.07 21.10
CA CYS A 83 1.61 -15.04 21.74
C CYS A 83 0.72 -13.90 21.21
N GLY A 84 1.02 -13.40 20.00
CA GLY A 84 0.30 -12.29 19.37
C GLY A 84 -0.84 -12.70 18.43
N THR A 85 -1.18 -13.99 18.31
CA THR A 85 -2.25 -14.44 17.41
C THR A 85 -3.50 -14.80 18.21
N GLN A 86 -4.59 -14.07 17.95
CA GLN A 86 -5.96 -14.42 18.39
C GLN A 86 -6.79 -15.00 17.24
N ASP A 87 -7.92 -15.60 17.58
CA ASP A 87 -8.95 -16.06 16.65
C ASP A 87 -9.45 -14.94 15.71
N LEU A 88 -9.59 -13.70 16.20
CA LEU A 88 -9.96 -12.55 15.36
C LEU A 88 -8.95 -12.27 14.24
N HIS A 89 -7.65 -12.51 14.46
CA HIS A 89 -6.63 -12.33 13.41
C HIS A 89 -6.84 -13.35 12.28
N ARG A 90 -6.98 -14.64 12.62
CA ARG A 90 -7.22 -15.68 11.60
C ARG A 90 -8.57 -15.50 10.91
N SER A 91 -9.59 -15.03 11.63
CA SER A 91 -10.90 -14.71 11.06
C SER A 91 -10.84 -13.56 10.06
N LEU A 92 -10.06 -12.52 10.36
CA LEU A 92 -9.83 -11.40 9.46
C LEU A 92 -9.05 -11.83 8.22
N GLU A 93 -7.94 -12.57 8.40
CA GLU A 93 -7.14 -13.12 7.29
C GLU A 93 -8.01 -13.94 6.34
N LYS A 94 -8.84 -14.84 6.86
CA LYS A 94 -9.77 -15.61 6.05
C LYS A 94 -10.77 -14.72 5.30
N LYS A 95 -11.35 -13.71 5.95
CA LYS A 95 -12.31 -12.81 5.30
C LYS A 95 -11.66 -12.00 4.18
N ILE A 96 -10.43 -11.56 4.35
CA ILE A 96 -9.68 -10.83 3.31
C ILE A 96 -9.36 -11.78 2.14
N ALA A 97 -8.92 -13.01 2.42
CA ALA A 97 -8.68 -14.02 1.40
C ALA A 97 -9.95 -14.32 0.58
N ASP A 98 -11.08 -14.52 1.26
CA ASP A 98 -12.38 -14.73 0.60
C ASP A 98 -12.83 -13.49 -0.19
N PHE A 99 -12.53 -12.27 0.29
CA PHE A 99 -12.88 -11.00 -0.36
C PHE A 99 -12.16 -10.84 -1.71
N PHE A 100 -10.83 -11.01 -1.74
CA PHE A 100 -10.03 -10.91 -2.95
C PHE A 100 -10.06 -12.19 -3.80
N GLY A 101 -10.41 -13.33 -3.21
CA GLY A 101 -10.38 -14.64 -3.88
C GLY A 101 -8.97 -15.24 -3.94
N THR A 102 -8.15 -14.98 -2.92
CA THR A 102 -6.80 -15.55 -2.76
C THR A 102 -6.84 -16.79 -1.86
N ALA A 103 -5.73 -17.55 -1.82
CA ALA A 103 -5.64 -18.77 -1.02
C ALA A 103 -5.53 -18.52 0.50
N ASP A 104 -4.82 -17.47 0.91
CA ASP A 104 -4.67 -17.05 2.32
C ASP A 104 -4.33 -15.55 2.38
N THR A 105 -4.22 -15.00 3.58
CA THR A 105 -3.79 -13.63 3.85
C THR A 105 -2.90 -13.59 5.09
N ILE A 106 -1.91 -12.69 5.06
CA ILE A 106 -1.05 -12.36 6.21
C ILE A 106 -1.28 -10.90 6.62
N LEU A 107 -1.55 -10.67 7.91
CA LEU A 107 -1.72 -9.31 8.44
C LEU A 107 -0.38 -8.64 8.78
N TYR A 108 -0.28 -7.38 8.38
CA TYR A 108 0.72 -6.41 8.82
C TYR A 108 0.02 -5.24 9.53
N ALA A 109 0.78 -4.41 10.25
CA ALA A 109 0.23 -3.23 10.94
C ALA A 109 -0.23 -2.14 9.96
N ALA A 110 0.44 -2.03 8.81
CA ALA A 110 0.09 -1.14 7.72
C ALA A 110 0.56 -1.74 6.38
N CYS A 111 -0.03 -1.28 5.27
CA CYS A 111 0.41 -1.68 3.92
C CYS A 111 1.86 -1.21 3.63
N PHE A 112 2.34 -0.18 4.33
CA PHE A 112 3.74 0.23 4.25
C PHE A 112 4.68 -0.91 4.67
N ASP A 113 4.41 -1.54 5.83
CA ASP A 113 5.16 -2.70 6.32
C ASP A 113 4.92 -3.95 5.47
N ALA A 114 3.70 -4.15 4.95
CA ALA A 114 3.39 -5.28 4.08
C ALA A 114 4.28 -5.26 2.81
N ASN A 115 4.35 -4.10 2.13
CA ASN A 115 5.23 -3.91 0.98
C ASN A 115 6.71 -3.99 1.37
N GLY A 116 7.09 -3.39 2.52
CA GLY A 116 8.45 -3.43 3.03
C GLY A 116 8.95 -4.86 3.30
N GLY A 117 8.08 -5.72 3.83
CA GLY A 117 8.37 -7.11 4.15
C GLY A 117 8.10 -8.11 3.02
N LEU A 118 7.72 -7.65 1.82
CA LEU A 118 7.30 -8.53 0.73
C LEU A 118 8.48 -9.11 -0.06
N PHE A 119 9.37 -8.25 -0.54
CA PHE A 119 10.31 -8.62 -1.60
C PHE A 119 11.55 -9.37 -1.10
N GLU A 120 12.18 -8.88 -0.01
CA GLU A 120 13.42 -9.45 0.52
C GLU A 120 13.28 -10.94 0.93
N PRO A 121 12.17 -11.39 1.56
CA PRO A 121 12.03 -12.81 1.90
C PRO A 121 11.81 -13.74 0.70
N LEU A 122 11.32 -13.21 -0.43
CA LEU A 122 10.92 -14.01 -1.59
C LEU A 122 11.98 -14.06 -2.69
N LEU A 123 12.81 -13.02 -2.80
CA LEU A 123 13.76 -12.84 -3.90
C LEU A 123 15.20 -12.66 -3.42
N THR A 124 16.13 -13.00 -4.30
CA THR A 124 17.58 -12.94 -4.08
C THR A 124 18.27 -12.09 -5.15
N ALA A 125 19.60 -12.00 -5.11
CA ALA A 125 20.38 -11.26 -6.11
C ALA A 125 20.33 -11.87 -7.53
N GLU A 126 19.84 -13.10 -7.67
CA GLU A 126 19.64 -13.79 -8.96
C GLU A 126 18.33 -13.41 -9.66
N ASP A 127 17.45 -12.69 -8.97
CA ASP A 127 16.08 -12.41 -9.40
C ASP A 127 15.92 -10.92 -9.79
N ALA A 128 14.76 -10.56 -10.35
CA ALA A 128 14.45 -9.21 -10.82
C ALA A 128 13.11 -8.69 -10.31
N ILE A 129 13.05 -7.38 -10.04
CA ILE A 129 11.83 -6.62 -9.77
C ILE A 129 11.71 -5.52 -10.82
N ILE A 130 10.55 -5.45 -11.47
CA ILE A 130 10.20 -4.47 -12.50
C ILE A 130 9.10 -3.58 -11.93
N SER A 131 9.43 -2.33 -11.60
CA SER A 131 8.55 -1.39 -10.89
C SER A 131 8.09 -0.24 -11.78
N ASP A 132 6.83 0.16 -11.67
CA ASP A 132 6.35 1.42 -12.26
C ASP A 132 7.12 2.59 -11.62
N ALA A 133 7.34 3.66 -12.41
CA ALA A 133 8.08 4.83 -11.95
C ALA A 133 7.35 5.66 -10.89
N LEU A 134 6.02 5.58 -10.80
CA LEU A 134 5.19 6.31 -9.84
C LEU A 134 4.66 5.44 -8.69
N ASN A 135 5.14 4.20 -8.56
CA ASN A 135 4.78 3.33 -7.43
C ASN A 135 4.94 4.03 -6.08
N HIS A 136 4.05 3.68 -5.15
CA HIS A 136 4.07 4.25 -3.81
C HIS A 136 5.41 4.04 -3.09
N ALA A 137 5.76 4.98 -2.21
CA ALA A 137 7.03 4.97 -1.49
C ALA A 137 7.29 3.66 -0.72
N SER A 138 6.25 3.01 -0.20
CA SER A 138 6.37 1.72 0.49
C SER A 138 6.88 0.60 -0.42
N ILE A 139 6.43 0.55 -1.68
CA ILE A 139 6.92 -0.41 -2.67
C ILE A 139 8.38 -0.10 -2.95
N ILE A 140 8.71 1.17 -3.22
CA ILE A 140 10.08 1.59 -3.48
C ILE A 140 11.02 1.19 -2.33
N ASP A 141 10.63 1.44 -1.09
CA ASP A 141 11.44 1.10 0.07
C ASP A 141 11.55 -0.42 0.28
N GLY A 142 10.48 -1.20 0.08
CA GLY A 142 10.55 -2.67 0.09
C GLY A 142 11.48 -3.22 -0.99
N VAL A 143 11.40 -2.68 -2.21
CA VAL A 143 12.30 -3.03 -3.32
C VAL A 143 13.76 -2.68 -2.99
N ARG A 144 14.01 -1.58 -2.27
CA ARG A 144 15.37 -1.18 -1.84
C ARG A 144 15.97 -2.10 -0.77
N LEU A 145 15.14 -2.78 0.03
CA LEU A 145 15.59 -3.79 0.99
C LEU A 145 15.97 -5.11 0.30
N CYS A 146 15.34 -5.41 -0.84
CA CYS A 146 15.61 -6.61 -1.61
C CYS A 146 16.92 -6.53 -2.41
N LYS A 147 17.60 -7.67 -2.58
CA LYS A 147 18.84 -7.79 -3.37
C LYS A 147 18.60 -7.98 -4.88
N ALA A 148 17.36 -8.22 -5.30
CA ALA A 148 17.01 -8.44 -6.70
C ALA A 148 17.47 -7.28 -7.59
N GLN A 149 17.76 -7.58 -8.85
CA GLN A 149 18.02 -6.55 -9.85
C GLN A 149 16.77 -5.70 -10.04
N ARG A 150 16.94 -4.38 -10.08
CA ARG A 150 15.83 -3.43 -10.13
C ARG A 150 15.75 -2.83 -11.51
N TYR A 151 14.60 -3.02 -12.14
CA TYR A 151 14.24 -2.39 -13.40
C TYR A 151 13.07 -1.44 -13.13
N ARG A 152 13.06 -0.31 -13.82
CA ARG A 152 12.00 0.70 -13.67
C ARG A 152 11.48 1.06 -15.04
N TYR A 153 10.17 0.94 -15.25
CA TYR A 153 9.52 1.34 -16.48
C TYR A 153 8.78 2.66 -16.28
N ARG A 154 8.65 3.44 -17.36
CA ARG A 154 7.88 4.68 -17.39
C ARG A 154 6.43 4.40 -16.99
N HIS A 155 5.86 5.35 -16.27
CA HIS A 155 4.52 5.23 -15.71
C HIS A 155 3.47 4.83 -16.76
N ASN A 156 2.76 3.73 -16.51
CA ASN A 156 1.74 3.17 -17.39
C ASN A 156 2.20 2.88 -18.85
N ASP A 157 3.51 2.80 -19.09
CA ASP A 157 4.10 2.57 -20.41
C ASP A 157 4.41 1.07 -20.61
N MET A 158 3.51 0.38 -21.31
CA MET A 158 3.64 -1.06 -21.56
C MET A 158 4.75 -1.40 -22.57
N GLU A 159 5.14 -0.47 -23.44
CA GLU A 159 6.27 -0.68 -24.34
C GLU A 159 7.58 -0.65 -23.55
N ASP A 160 7.71 0.29 -22.62
CA ASP A 160 8.86 0.37 -21.71
C ASP A 160 8.90 -0.83 -20.75
N LEU A 161 7.75 -1.23 -20.19
CA LEU A 161 7.64 -2.44 -19.37
C LEU A 161 8.14 -3.67 -20.13
N GLU A 162 7.72 -3.84 -21.39
CA GLU A 162 8.15 -4.96 -22.23
C GLU A 162 9.67 -4.95 -22.49
N GLN A 163 10.27 -3.76 -22.68
CA GLN A 163 11.71 -3.61 -22.81
C GLN A 163 12.43 -4.03 -21.52
N GLN A 164 11.97 -3.56 -20.36
CA GLN A 164 12.54 -3.94 -19.06
C GLN A 164 12.42 -5.45 -18.80
N LEU A 165 11.28 -6.05 -19.15
CA LEU A 165 11.08 -7.50 -19.06
C LEU A 165 12.00 -8.29 -19.99
N ALA A 166 12.29 -7.78 -21.19
CA ALA A 166 13.23 -8.40 -22.11
C ALA A 166 14.66 -8.39 -21.56
N GLU A 167 15.09 -7.28 -20.96
CA GLU A 167 16.38 -7.19 -20.27
C GLU A 167 16.43 -8.11 -19.04
N ALA A 168 15.33 -8.18 -18.28
CA ALA A 168 15.21 -9.00 -17.08
C ALA A 168 15.16 -10.52 -17.34
N ARG A 169 15.17 -10.96 -18.61
CA ARG A 169 15.30 -12.39 -18.98
C ARG A 169 16.61 -13.01 -18.50
N ALA A 170 17.61 -12.18 -18.20
CA ALA A 170 18.87 -12.63 -17.62
C ALA A 170 18.74 -13.15 -16.18
N GLN A 171 17.65 -12.80 -15.48
CA GLN A 171 17.40 -13.22 -14.09
C GLN A 171 16.55 -14.47 -14.00
N ARG A 172 16.67 -15.18 -12.88
CA ARG A 172 15.99 -16.44 -12.61
C ARG A 172 14.48 -16.26 -12.50
N PHE A 173 14.03 -15.40 -11.57
CA PHE A 173 12.63 -15.02 -11.41
C PHE A 173 12.42 -13.52 -11.64
N ARG A 174 11.21 -13.14 -12.04
CA ARG A 174 10.80 -11.76 -12.35
C ARG A 174 9.49 -11.46 -11.64
N MET A 175 9.43 -10.32 -10.95
CA MET A 175 8.21 -9.79 -10.35
C MET A 175 7.93 -8.40 -10.93
N ILE A 176 6.78 -8.22 -11.56
CA ILE A 176 6.25 -6.91 -11.91
C ILE A 176 5.46 -6.39 -10.70
N VAL A 177 5.72 -5.17 -10.28
CA VAL A 177 4.96 -4.53 -9.20
C VAL A 177 4.41 -3.18 -9.65
N THR A 178 3.13 -2.95 -9.35
CA THR A 178 2.42 -1.69 -9.63
C THR A 178 1.45 -1.33 -8.50
N ASP A 179 1.25 -0.05 -8.24
CA ASP A 179 0.01 0.44 -7.62
C ASP A 179 -1.18 0.05 -8.52
N GLY A 180 -2.33 -0.28 -7.93
CA GLY A 180 -3.57 -0.46 -8.68
C GLY A 180 -4.17 0.89 -9.11
N VAL A 181 -4.24 1.83 -8.17
CA VAL A 181 -4.62 3.24 -8.39
C VAL A 181 -3.51 4.13 -7.84
N PHE A 182 -2.97 5.00 -8.68
CA PHE A 182 -1.85 5.86 -8.31
C PHE A 182 -2.35 7.04 -7.45
N SER A 183 -1.91 7.08 -6.19
CA SER A 183 -2.50 7.95 -5.16
C SER A 183 -2.49 9.46 -5.45
N MET A 184 -1.48 9.94 -6.17
CA MET A 184 -1.29 11.37 -6.44
C MET A 184 -2.00 11.84 -7.71
N ASP A 185 -2.21 10.95 -8.68
CA ASP A 185 -2.74 11.27 -10.01
C ASP A 185 -4.17 10.74 -10.22
N GLY A 186 -4.56 9.69 -9.49
CA GLY A 186 -5.91 9.11 -9.48
C GLY A 186 -6.23 8.24 -10.70
N ASP A 187 -5.24 7.95 -11.54
CA ASP A 187 -5.38 7.04 -12.66
C ASP A 187 -5.13 5.58 -12.25
N VAL A 188 -5.55 4.66 -13.11
CA VAL A 188 -5.63 3.22 -12.83
C VAL A 188 -4.60 2.48 -13.68
N ALA A 189 -3.83 1.58 -13.06
CA ALA A 189 -2.86 0.75 -13.79
C ALA A 189 -3.58 -0.17 -14.81
N PRO A 190 -3.02 -0.36 -16.02
CA PRO A 190 -3.56 -1.26 -17.04
C PRO A 190 -3.22 -2.73 -16.71
N VAL A 191 -3.79 -3.25 -15.62
CA VAL A 191 -3.45 -4.55 -15.03
C VAL A 191 -3.65 -5.71 -16.03
N ASP A 192 -4.66 -5.64 -16.89
CA ASP A 192 -4.89 -6.62 -17.96
C ASP A 192 -3.70 -6.73 -18.93
N ARG A 193 -3.12 -5.59 -19.33
CA ARG A 193 -1.96 -5.52 -20.22
C ARG A 193 -0.67 -5.94 -19.51
N ILE A 194 -0.54 -5.59 -18.23
CA ILE A 194 0.59 -6.04 -17.39
C ILE A 194 0.58 -7.56 -17.27
N ILE A 195 -0.58 -8.17 -17.01
CA ILE A 195 -0.73 -9.64 -16.94
C ILE A 195 -0.36 -10.29 -18.28
N ALA A 196 -0.83 -9.74 -19.40
CA ALA A 196 -0.49 -10.30 -20.72
C ALA A 196 1.04 -10.29 -20.98
N LEU A 197 1.75 -9.25 -20.53
CA LEU A 197 3.20 -9.21 -20.59
C LEU A 197 3.85 -10.17 -19.59
N ALA A 198 3.30 -10.28 -18.38
CA ALA A 198 3.78 -11.21 -17.36
C ALA A 198 3.73 -12.67 -17.87
N GLU A 199 2.61 -13.07 -18.49
CA GLU A 199 2.45 -14.40 -19.11
C GLU A 199 3.48 -14.63 -20.25
N LYS A 200 3.73 -13.63 -21.09
CA LYS A 200 4.71 -13.73 -22.20
C LYS A 200 6.17 -13.84 -21.73
N TYR A 201 6.49 -13.29 -20.56
CA TYR A 201 7.85 -13.21 -20.02
C TYR A 201 8.09 -14.08 -18.79
N ASP A 202 7.11 -14.93 -18.41
CA ASP A 202 7.16 -15.80 -17.23
C ASP A 202 7.51 -14.99 -15.97
N ALA A 203 6.72 -13.96 -15.70
CA ALA A 203 6.87 -13.08 -14.55
C ALA A 203 5.63 -13.15 -13.65
N LEU A 204 5.84 -12.94 -12.36
CA LEU A 204 4.77 -12.77 -11.38
C LEU A 204 4.26 -11.32 -11.41
N VAL A 205 3.01 -11.12 -11.02
CA VAL A 205 2.36 -9.81 -10.92
C VAL A 205 1.96 -9.52 -9.47
N ILE A 206 2.35 -8.34 -9.01
CA ILE A 206 2.03 -7.80 -7.70
C ILE A 206 1.25 -6.50 -7.90
N VAL A 207 0.08 -6.38 -7.27
CA VAL A 207 -0.73 -5.17 -7.31
C VAL A 207 -0.98 -4.66 -5.88
N ASP A 208 -0.66 -3.40 -5.65
CA ASP A 208 -1.04 -2.70 -4.41
C ASP A 208 -2.44 -2.08 -4.57
N GLU A 209 -3.44 -2.66 -3.91
CA GLU A 209 -4.84 -2.26 -3.96
C GLU A 209 -5.21 -1.21 -2.89
N SER A 210 -4.25 -0.52 -2.27
CA SER A 210 -4.49 0.44 -1.17
C SER A 210 -5.49 1.56 -1.50
N HIS A 211 -5.55 1.98 -2.75
CA HIS A 211 -6.44 3.06 -3.22
C HIS A 211 -7.64 2.54 -4.04
N SER A 212 -7.88 1.23 -4.02
CA SER A 212 -8.90 0.58 -4.85
C SER A 212 -9.74 -0.46 -4.11
N ALA A 213 -9.18 -1.15 -3.11
CA ALA A 213 -9.92 -2.08 -2.27
C ALA A 213 -11.10 -1.38 -1.57
N GLY A 214 -12.27 -2.00 -1.66
CA GLY A 214 -13.54 -1.47 -1.15
C GLY A 214 -14.22 -0.43 -2.05
N VAL A 215 -13.54 0.15 -3.05
CA VAL A 215 -14.02 1.31 -3.81
C VAL A 215 -14.16 1.03 -5.30
N VAL A 216 -13.14 0.42 -5.91
CA VAL A 216 -13.06 0.18 -7.35
C VAL A 216 -13.63 -1.19 -7.70
N GLY A 217 -14.24 -1.30 -8.88
CA GLY A 217 -14.94 -2.51 -9.32
C GLY A 217 -16.41 -2.51 -8.88
N GLU A 218 -17.24 -3.31 -9.57
CA GLU A 218 -18.69 -3.34 -9.33
C GLU A 218 -19.04 -3.72 -7.88
N SER A 219 -18.23 -4.55 -7.26
CA SER A 219 -18.43 -4.99 -5.87
C SER A 219 -17.35 -4.48 -4.91
N GLY A 220 -16.54 -3.50 -5.35
CA GLY A 220 -15.48 -2.91 -4.56
C GLY A 220 -14.25 -3.80 -4.41
N ARG A 221 -14.04 -4.83 -5.24
CA ARG A 221 -12.92 -5.77 -5.07
C ARG A 221 -11.61 -5.30 -5.66
N GLY A 222 -11.54 -4.03 -6.06
CA GLY A 222 -10.33 -3.40 -6.54
C GLY A 222 -10.16 -3.49 -8.05
N VAL A 223 -8.98 -3.11 -8.51
CA VAL A 223 -8.65 -3.08 -9.94
C VAL A 223 -8.60 -4.47 -10.55
N THR A 224 -8.29 -5.49 -9.75
CA THR A 224 -8.36 -6.89 -10.19
C THR A 224 -9.77 -7.32 -10.58
N GLU A 225 -10.82 -6.77 -9.97
CA GLU A 225 -12.21 -6.99 -10.43
C GLU A 225 -12.50 -6.17 -11.68
N LEU A 226 -12.12 -4.89 -11.70
CA LEU A 226 -12.36 -3.98 -12.83
C LEU A 226 -11.86 -4.55 -14.17
N PHE A 227 -10.70 -5.22 -14.15
CA PHE A 227 -10.08 -5.81 -15.33
C PHE A 227 -10.32 -7.33 -15.50
N ASN A 228 -11.23 -7.92 -14.71
CA ASN A 228 -11.49 -9.36 -14.71
C ASN A 228 -10.20 -10.21 -14.57
N ALA A 229 -9.37 -9.78 -13.63
CA ALA A 229 -8.04 -10.28 -13.34
C ALA A 229 -7.94 -11.02 -11.98
N ARG A 230 -9.06 -11.24 -11.29
CA ARG A 230 -9.07 -12.06 -10.07
C ARG A 230 -8.51 -13.46 -10.36
N GLY A 231 -7.59 -13.90 -9.51
CA GLY A 231 -6.86 -15.17 -9.68
C GLY A 231 -5.76 -15.16 -10.74
N LYS A 232 -5.50 -14.02 -11.40
CA LYS A 232 -4.39 -13.85 -12.36
C LYS A 232 -3.24 -13.01 -11.81
N VAL A 233 -3.48 -12.25 -10.74
CA VAL A 233 -2.45 -11.55 -9.97
C VAL A 233 -1.96 -12.47 -8.86
N ASP A 234 -0.64 -12.61 -8.74
CA ASP A 234 -0.01 -13.57 -7.81
C ASP A 234 -0.04 -13.07 -6.36
N ILE A 235 0.18 -11.76 -6.16
CA ILE A 235 0.23 -11.15 -4.82
C ILE A 235 -0.53 -9.82 -4.83
N ILE A 236 -1.36 -9.63 -3.80
CA ILE A 236 -2.06 -8.38 -3.55
C ILE A 236 -1.62 -7.83 -2.19
N THR A 237 -1.22 -6.56 -2.16
CA THR A 237 -1.08 -5.78 -0.93
C THR A 237 -2.23 -4.76 -0.86
N GLY A 238 -2.56 -4.24 0.32
CA GLY A 238 -3.66 -3.28 0.46
C GLY A 238 -3.88 -2.80 1.89
N THR A 239 -4.72 -1.78 2.05
CA THR A 239 -5.12 -1.18 3.33
C THR A 239 -6.60 -0.80 3.34
#